data_AF-A3INL1-F1
#
_entry.id   AF-A3INL1-F1
#
_cell.length_a   1.000
_cell.length_b   1.000
_cell.length_c   1.000
_cell.angle_alpha   90.00
_cell.angle_beta   90.00
_cell.angle_gamma   90.00
#
_symmetry.space_group_name_H-M   'P 1'
#
loop_
_entity.id
_entity.type
_entity.pdbx_description
1 polymer ?
#
loop_
_entity_poly.entity_id
_entity_poly.type
_entity_poly.pdbx_seq_one_letter_code
_entity_poly.pdbx_strand_id
1 'polypeptide(L)'
;MRRSSRSVCANLAEAWPKRRYEAAFVAKLNDNEAQAAETQTWLDFAVECKYLEPEIGQKLFNIYDEIIAILVKIINNPEPWLLKKR
;
A
#
# COMPACT_ATOMS: atom_id res chain seq x y z
N MET A 1 8.23 -0.38 10.61
CA MET A 1 7.69 -1.70 10.19
C MET A 1 6.34 -2.06 10.81
N ARG A 2 6.19 -2.32 12.13
CA ARG A 2 4.91 -2.81 12.69
C ARG A 2 3.70 -1.89 12.45
N ARG A 3 3.89 -0.58 12.57
CA ARG A 3 2.83 0.41 12.30
C ARG A 3 2.54 0.47 10.80
N SER A 4 3.53 0.85 9.99
CA SER A 4 3.41 1.04 8.55
C SER A 4 2.79 -0.17 7.84
N SER A 5 3.25 -1.39 8.15
CA SER A 5 2.71 -2.63 7.58
C SER A 5 1.23 -2.84 7.90
N ARG A 6 0.82 -2.61 9.15
CA ARG A 6 -0.59 -2.73 9.56
C ARG A 6 -1.46 -1.61 8.97
N SER A 7 -0.87 -0.41 8.81
CA SER A 7 -1.53 0.73 8.17
C SER A 7 -1.89 0.44 6.72
N VAL A 8 -1.14 -0.39 5.98
CA VAL A 8 -1.51 -0.77 4.60
C VAL A 8 -2.88 -1.45 4.56
N CYS A 9 -3.13 -2.45 5.42
CA CYS A 9 -4.45 -3.08 5.48
C CYS A 9 -5.54 -2.11 5.94
N ALA A 10 -5.25 -1.28 6.96
CA ALA A 10 -6.20 -0.32 7.50
C ALA A 10 -6.58 0.77 6.49
N ASN A 11 -5.60 1.36 5.80
CA ASN A 11 -5.82 2.39 4.79
C ASN A 11 -6.65 1.85 3.61
N LEU A 12 -6.47 0.58 3.23
CA LEU A 12 -7.23 -0.02 2.13
C LEU A 12 -8.69 -0.22 2.55
N ALA A 13 -8.92 -0.70 3.76
CA ALA A 13 -10.25 -0.82 4.35
C ALA A 13 -10.94 0.56 4.45
N GLU A 14 -10.20 1.61 4.82
CA GLU A 14 -10.71 2.99 4.87
C GLU A 14 -10.95 3.61 3.48
N ALA A 15 -10.19 3.21 2.45
CA ALA A 15 -10.39 3.65 1.09
C ALA A 15 -11.69 3.06 0.51
N TRP A 16 -11.99 1.80 0.79
CA TRP A 16 -13.10 1.07 0.19
C TRP A 16 -14.49 1.74 0.27
N PRO A 17 -14.93 2.33 1.40
CA PRO A 17 -16.20 3.05 1.45
C PRO A 17 -16.19 4.40 0.69
N LYS A 18 -15.01 4.95 0.39
CA LYS A 18 -14.85 6.26 -0.28
C LYS A 18 -15.09 6.19 -1.80
N ARG A 19 -15.32 5.01 -2.38
CA ARG A 19 -15.63 4.77 -3.81
C ARG A 19 -16.85 5.54 -4.36
N ARG A 20 -17.60 6.26 -3.51
CA ARG A 20 -18.68 7.18 -3.89
C ARG A 20 -18.17 8.54 -4.39
N TYR A 21 -16.94 8.90 -4.04
CA TYR A 21 -16.30 10.13 -4.46
C TYR A 21 -14.85 9.83 -4.84
N GLU A 22 -14.58 9.83 -6.14
CA GLU A 22 -13.32 9.42 -6.74
C GLU A 22 -12.10 10.07 -6.09
N ALA A 23 -12.11 11.40 -5.93
CA ALA A 23 -10.97 12.11 -5.35
C ALA A 23 -10.65 11.65 -3.92
N ALA A 24 -11.65 11.33 -3.08
CA ALA A 24 -11.41 10.80 -1.74
C ALA A 24 -10.96 9.34 -1.74
N PHE A 25 -11.40 8.54 -2.72
CA PHE A 25 -10.94 7.17 -2.90
C PHE A 25 -9.47 7.15 -3.31
N VAL A 26 -9.12 7.90 -4.37
CA VAL A 26 -7.75 8.02 -4.88
C VAL A 26 -6.81 8.60 -3.83
N ALA A 27 -7.21 9.69 -3.15
CA ALA A 27 -6.38 10.28 -2.09
C ALA A 27 -6.05 9.26 -0.99
N LYS A 28 -7.00 8.42 -0.58
CA LYS A 28 -6.76 7.41 0.45
C LYS A 28 -5.92 6.23 -0.05
N LEU A 29 -6.00 5.90 -1.34
CA LEU A 29 -5.09 4.91 -1.95
C LEU A 29 -3.66 5.44 -2.04
N ASN A 30 -3.45 6.73 -2.30
CA ASN A 30 -2.11 7.33 -2.24
C ASN A 30 -1.52 7.25 -0.81
N ASP A 31 -2.33 7.50 0.23
CA ASP A 31 -1.90 7.28 1.62
C ASP A 31 -1.53 5.80 1.87
N ASN A 32 -2.24 4.86 1.21
CA ASN A 32 -1.96 3.43 1.30
C ASN A 32 -0.60 3.07 0.70
N GLU A 33 -0.35 3.57 -0.52
CA GLU A 33 0.90 3.39 -1.26
C GLU A 33 2.08 3.94 -0.47
N ALA A 34 1.95 5.13 0.12
CA ALA A 34 2.99 5.72 0.96
C ALA A 34 3.34 4.84 2.18
N GLN A 35 2.35 4.19 2.81
CA GLN A 35 2.60 3.27 3.93
C GLN A 35 3.26 1.95 3.49
N ALA A 36 2.98 1.49 2.27
CA ALA A 36 3.66 0.34 1.68
C ALA A 36 5.15 0.66 1.40
N ALA A 37 5.42 1.81 0.76
CA ALA A 37 6.79 2.29 0.51
C ALA A 37 7.58 2.57 1.81
N GLU A 38 6.92 3.14 2.84
CA GLU A 38 7.53 3.29 4.17
C GLU A 38 7.94 1.92 4.74
N THR A 39 7.13 0.88 4.51
CA THR A 39 7.46 -0.48 4.97
C THR A 39 8.67 -1.06 4.25
N GLN A 40 8.82 -0.83 2.93
CA GLN A 40 10.02 -1.19 2.18
C GLN A 40 11.27 -0.53 2.77
N THR A 41 11.22 0.77 3.08
CA THR A 41 12.33 1.48 3.75
C THR A 41 12.74 0.81 5.06
N TRP A 42 11.75 0.36 5.86
CA TRP A 42 12.04 -0.35 7.11
C TRP A 42 12.58 -1.76 6.91
N LEU A 43 12.24 -2.43 5.80
CA LEU A 43 12.81 -3.73 5.44
C LEU A 43 14.29 -3.58 5.09
N ASP A 44 14.62 -2.57 4.27
CA ASP A 44 16.01 -2.28 3.88
C ASP A 44 16.86 -1.99 5.13
N PHE A 45 16.37 -1.13 6.02
CA PHE A 45 17.08 -0.84 7.27
C PHE A 45 17.26 -2.09 8.15
N ALA A 46 16.27 -2.97 8.21
CA ALA A 46 16.36 -4.21 8.99
C ALA A 46 17.41 -5.18 8.41
N VAL A 47 17.55 -5.25 7.08
CA VAL A 47 18.58 -6.05 6.42
C VAL A 47 19.97 -5.45 6.65
N GLU A 48 20.14 -4.15 6.40
CA GLU A 48 21.42 -3.44 6.57
C GLU A 48 21.95 -3.51 8.02
N CYS A 49 21.03 -3.41 8.99
CA CYS A 49 21.36 -3.54 10.40
C CYS A 49 21.43 -5.00 10.90
N LYS A 50 21.29 -5.99 10.01
CA LYS A 50 21.38 -7.42 10.31
C LYS A 50 20.33 -7.91 11.33
N TYR A 51 19.18 -7.23 11.39
CA TYR A 51 18.02 -7.66 12.15
C TYR A 51 17.14 -8.64 11.37
N LEU A 52 17.36 -8.73 10.05
CA LEU A 52 16.62 -9.59 9.14
C LEU A 52 17.58 -10.17 8.09
N GLU A 53 17.47 -11.46 7.81
CA GLU A 53 18.25 -12.10 6.76
C GLU A 53 17.91 -11.49 5.39
N PRO A 54 18.91 -11.25 4.51
CA PRO A 54 18.69 -10.62 3.21
C PRO A 54 17.65 -11.34 2.34
N GLU A 55 17.62 -12.67 2.35
CA GLU A 55 16.67 -13.46 1.55
C GLU A 55 15.21 -13.25 2.02
N ILE A 56 15.01 -13.11 3.33
CA ILE A 56 13.69 -12.82 3.90
C ILE A 56 13.31 -11.37 3.61
N GLY A 57 14.25 -10.44 3.76
CA GLY A 57 14.07 -9.03 3.43
C GLY A 57 13.63 -8.84 1.99
N GLN A 58 14.34 -9.43 1.03
CA GLN A 58 14.01 -9.35 -0.40
C GLN A 58 12.64 -9.94 -0.71
N LYS A 59 12.30 -11.10 -0.11
CA LYS A 59 10.98 -11.72 -0.29
C LYS A 59 9.86 -10.80 0.18
N LEU A 60 10.01 -10.19 1.36
CA LEU A 60 9.02 -9.25 1.90
C LEU A 60 8.97 -7.97 1.06
N PHE A 61 10.10 -7.46 0.61
CA PHE A 61 10.19 -6.28 -0.24
C PHE A 61 9.38 -6.47 -1.53
N ASN A 62 9.57 -7.62 -2.19
CA ASN A 62 8.86 -7.95 -3.44
C ASN A 62 7.34 -8.07 -3.23
N ILE A 63 6.90 -8.58 -2.07
CA ILE A 63 5.46 -8.60 -1.74
C ILE A 63 4.91 -7.16 -1.64
N TYR A 64 5.64 -6.24 -1.03
CA TYR A 64 5.22 -4.84 -0.99
C TYR A 64 5.29 -4.16 -2.36
N ASP A 65 6.24 -4.54 -3.21
CA ASP A 65 6.33 -4.06 -4.59
C ASP A 65 5.09 -4.45 -5.42
N GLU A 66 4.64 -5.71 -5.30
CA GLU A 66 3.39 -6.17 -5.89
C GLU A 66 2.17 -5.40 -5.37
N ILE A 67 2.11 -5.15 -4.05
CA ILE A 67 1.05 -4.35 -3.43
C ILE A 67 1.02 -2.93 -4.01
N ILE A 68 2.17 -2.26 -4.09
CA ILE A 68 2.31 -0.92 -4.67
C ILE A 68 1.86 -0.93 -6.13
N ALA A 69 2.29 -1.90 -6.93
CA ALA A 69 1.88 -2.03 -8.32
C ALA A 69 0.35 -2.17 -8.48
N ILE A 70 -0.31 -2.94 -7.60
CA ILE A 70 -1.77 -3.05 -7.56
C ILE A 70 -2.42 -1.71 -7.23
N LEU A 71 -1.93 -1.02 -6.19
CA LEU A 71 -2.46 0.28 -5.77
C LEU A 71 -2.34 1.31 -6.89
N VAL A 72 -1.16 1.44 -7.49
CA VAL A 72 -0.89 2.35 -8.61
C VAL A 72 -1.82 2.04 -9.79
N LYS A 73 -2.07 0.76 -10.09
CA LYS A 73 -2.99 0.36 -11.15
C LYS A 73 -4.44 0.79 -10.87
N ILE A 74 -4.89 0.70 -9.62
CA ILE A 74 -6.21 1.16 -9.20
C ILE A 74 -6.27 2.70 -9.23
N ILE A 75 -5.24 3.38 -8.74
CA ILE A 75 -5.13 4.86 -8.73
C ILE A 75 -5.19 5.42 -10.15
N ASN A 76 -4.49 4.81 -11.10
CA ASN A 76 -4.45 5.27 -12.50
C ASN A 76 -5.74 5.00 -13.28
N ASN A 77 -6.58 4.09 -12.82
CA ASN A 77 -7.85 3.77 -13.45
C ASN A 77 -8.91 3.46 -12.39
N PRO A 78 -9.41 4.44 -11.62
CA PRO A 78 -10.28 4.15 -10.48
C PRO A 78 -11.71 3.76 -10.89
N GLU A 79 -12.13 4.08 -12.11
CA GLU A 79 -13.51 3.96 -12.61
C GLU A 79 -14.16 2.57 -12.38
N PRO A 80 -13.48 1.43 -12.64
CA PRO A 80 -14.05 0.10 -12.40
C PRO A 80 -14.43 -0.17 -10.93
N TRP A 81 -13.86 0.57 -9.99
CA TRP A 81 -14.08 0.40 -8.56
C TRP A 81 -15.11 1.39 -8.00
N LEU A 82 -15.46 2.46 -8.73
CA LEU A 82 -16.37 3.49 -8.25
C LEU A 82 -17.83 2.99 -8.17
N LEU A 83 -18.57 3.53 -7.21
CA LEU A 83 -20.01 3.28 -7.10
C LEU A 83 -20.75 4.28 -7.99
N LYS A 84 -21.44 3.78 -9.01
CA LYS A 84 -22.31 4.61 -9.86
C LYS A 84 -23.41 5.23 -9.00
N LYS A 85 -23.67 6.54 -9.18
CA LYS A 85 -24.88 7.16 -8.65
C LYS A 85 -26.07 6.44 -9.31
N ARG A 86 -26.99 5.93 -8.49
CA ARG A 86 -28.29 5.47 -8.97
C ARG A 86 -29.09 6.66 -9.47
#